data_AF-A0A1Q8QUS3-F1
#
_entry.id   AF-A0A1Q8QUS3-F1
#
_cell.length_a   1.000
_cell.length_b   1.000
_cell.length_c   1.000
_cell.angle_alpha   90.00
_cell.angle_beta   90.00
_cell.angle_gamma   90.00
#
_symmetry.space_group_name_H-M   'P 1'
#
loop_
_entity.id
_entity.type
_entity.pdbx_description
1 polymer ?
#
loop_
_entity_poly.entity_id
_entity_poly.type
_entity_poly.pdbx_seq_one_letter_code
_entity_poly.pdbx_strand_id
1 'polypeptide(L)'
;MNRPKTFAKAIVLGIDGLDPVLCRRLMAAGRLPHLARLAATGRFAALATANPAQSPVAWTCLATGANPGQHGIFDFIVRAPGTYLPRLSLTRPGPGGQPQPAYTCETFFEVVAKAGLPVTAVRWPVTYPPAFAGVTTLAGLGAPDVKGRLGNYVHYAEEAGAAGGGAASSCRCAWPTVGPW
;
A
#
# COMPACT_ATOMS: atom_id res chain seq x y z
N MET A 1 -40.18 -5.13 8.78
CA MET A 1 -39.08 -4.72 9.68
C MET A 1 -37.80 -5.41 9.20
N ASN A 2 -36.83 -4.65 8.68
CA ASN A 2 -35.59 -5.18 8.11
C ASN A 2 -34.62 -5.52 9.26
N ARG A 3 -34.47 -6.81 9.59
CA ARG A 3 -33.52 -7.25 10.63
C ARG A 3 -32.11 -6.92 10.11
N PRO A 4 -31.28 -6.14 10.83
CA PRO A 4 -29.95 -5.80 10.36
C PRO A 4 -29.18 -7.09 10.17
N LYS A 5 -28.69 -7.33 8.94
CA LYS A 5 -27.88 -8.50 8.64
C LYS A 5 -26.62 -8.43 9.51
N THR A 6 -26.50 -9.32 10.49
CA THR A 6 -25.32 -9.41 11.36
C THR A 6 -24.26 -10.23 10.64
N PHE A 7 -23.38 -9.55 9.93
CA PHE A 7 -22.20 -10.17 9.35
C PHE A 7 -21.04 -10.14 10.34
N ALA A 8 -20.22 -11.18 10.35
CA ALA A 8 -18.93 -11.14 11.05
C ALA A 8 -18.06 -10.04 10.44
N LYS A 9 -17.45 -9.19 11.28
CA LYS A 9 -16.53 -8.16 10.81
C LYS A 9 -15.27 -8.83 10.24
N ALA A 10 -14.89 -8.43 9.03
CA ALA A 10 -13.64 -8.84 8.41
C ALA A 10 -12.67 -7.66 8.34
N ILE A 11 -11.39 -7.91 8.59
CA ILE A 11 -10.31 -6.93 8.44
C ILE A 11 -9.31 -7.49 7.44
N VAL A 12 -9.02 -6.72 6.40
CA VAL A 12 -7.93 -7.00 5.45
C VAL A 12 -6.79 -6.04 5.77
N LEU A 13 -5.67 -6.58 6.21
CA LEU A 13 -4.43 -5.84 6.45
C LEU A 13 -3.43 -6.22 5.38
N GLY A 14 -2.99 -5.25 4.59
CA GLY A 14 -1.89 -5.44 3.65
C GLY A 14 -0.62 -4.75 4.14
N ILE A 15 0.51 -5.44 3.99
CA ILE A 15 1.84 -4.96 4.33
C ILE A 15 2.67 -5.03 3.05
N ASP A 16 3.12 -3.88 2.54
CA ASP A 16 3.91 -3.83 1.31
C ASP A 16 5.29 -4.46 1.54
N GLY A 17 5.77 -5.23 0.56
CA GLY A 17 7.06 -5.92 0.63
C GLY A 17 7.17 -7.04 1.68
N LEU A 18 6.06 -7.56 2.21
CA LEU A 18 6.09 -8.64 3.19
C LEU A 18 6.53 -9.98 2.57
N ASP A 19 7.76 -10.40 2.83
CA ASP A 19 8.32 -11.66 2.34
C ASP A 19 7.97 -12.85 3.28
N PRO A 20 7.23 -13.87 2.79
CA PRO A 20 6.87 -15.04 3.60
C PRO A 20 8.08 -15.87 4.07
N VAL A 21 9.20 -15.87 3.34
CA VAL A 21 10.43 -16.57 3.73
C VAL A 21 11.06 -15.88 4.94
N LEU A 22 11.19 -14.55 4.89
CA LEU A 22 11.66 -13.75 6.01
C LEU A 22 10.74 -13.92 7.23
N CYS A 23 9.41 -13.87 7.03
CA CYS A 23 8.45 -14.11 8.11
C CYS A 23 8.67 -15.47 8.79
N ARG A 24 8.83 -16.56 8.02
CA ARG A 24 9.09 -17.90 8.60
C ARG A 24 10.37 -17.92 9.45
N ARG A 25 11.46 -17.33 8.93
CA ARG A 25 12.74 -17.25 9.66
C ARG A 25 12.60 -16.47 10.96
N LEU A 26 11.92 -15.32 10.94
CA LEU A 26 11.72 -14.49 12.13
C LEU A 26 10.74 -15.11 13.13
N MET A 27 9.71 -15.83 12.68
CA MET A 27 8.83 -16.61 13.55
C MET A 27 9.60 -17.75 14.25
N ALA A 28 10.42 -18.50 13.52
CA ALA A 28 11.25 -19.57 14.07
C ALA A 28 12.27 -19.05 15.10
N ALA A 29 12.78 -17.84 14.90
CA ALA A 29 13.67 -17.15 15.84
C ALA A 29 12.92 -16.48 17.02
N GLY A 30 11.60 -16.66 17.15
CA GLY A 30 10.80 -16.06 18.22
C GLY A 30 10.59 -14.53 18.11
N ARG A 31 10.98 -13.91 16.98
CA ARG A 31 10.93 -12.46 16.77
C ARG A 31 9.57 -11.94 16.28
N LEU A 32 8.70 -12.82 15.80
CA LEU A 32 7.33 -12.49 15.36
C LEU A 32 6.28 -13.36 16.10
N PRO A 33 6.16 -13.26 17.44
CA PRO A 33 5.32 -14.16 18.24
C PRO A 33 3.83 -14.05 17.90
N HIS A 34 3.34 -12.85 17.59
CA HIS A 34 1.93 -12.66 17.21
C HIS A 34 1.61 -13.23 15.83
N LEU A 35 2.51 -13.07 14.85
CA LEU A 35 2.33 -13.68 13.53
C LEU A 35 2.42 -15.21 13.63
N ALA A 36 3.33 -15.74 14.45
CA ALA A 36 3.44 -17.18 14.70
C ALA A 36 2.15 -17.76 15.29
N ARG A 37 1.55 -17.07 16.27
CA ARG A 37 0.24 -17.45 16.83
C ARG A 37 -0.85 -17.46 15.77
N LEU A 38 -0.95 -16.41 14.94
CA LEU A 38 -1.93 -16.33 13.86
C LEU A 38 -1.74 -17.42 12.81
N ALA A 39 -0.49 -17.74 12.47
CA ALA A 39 -0.14 -18.81 11.54
C ALA A 39 -0.54 -20.19 12.08
N ALA A 40 -0.39 -20.42 13.39
CA ALA A 40 -0.74 -21.69 14.03
C ALA A 40 -2.25 -21.89 14.22
N THR A 41 -3.00 -20.81 14.52
CA THR A 41 -4.46 -20.89 14.71
C THR A 41 -5.24 -20.67 13.41
N GLY A 42 -4.57 -20.34 12.31
CA GLY A 42 -5.16 -20.00 11.03
C GLY A 42 -4.42 -20.65 9.87
N ARG A 43 -4.19 -19.88 8.81
CA ARG A 43 -3.44 -20.35 7.63
C ARG A 43 -2.39 -19.34 7.24
N PHE A 44 -1.15 -19.81 7.11
CA PHE A 44 -0.03 -19.04 6.57
C PHE A 44 0.50 -19.70 5.31
N ALA A 45 0.24 -19.10 4.15
CA ALA A 45 0.62 -19.61 2.84
C ALA A 45 1.26 -18.51 2.01
N ALA A 46 2.24 -18.87 1.20
CA ALA A 46 2.76 -17.97 0.17
C ALA A 46 1.73 -17.85 -0.95
N LEU A 47 1.48 -16.62 -1.39
CA LEU A 47 0.63 -16.32 -2.55
C LEU A 47 1.51 -15.86 -3.70
N ALA A 48 1.11 -16.18 -4.93
CA ALA A 48 1.73 -15.61 -6.11
C ALA A 48 1.45 -14.10 -6.16
N THR A 49 2.46 -13.33 -6.55
CA THR A 49 2.30 -11.89 -6.81
C THR A 49 1.76 -11.64 -8.22
N ALA A 50 1.36 -10.41 -8.51
CA ALA A 50 1.00 -9.98 -9.85
C ALA A 50 2.22 -9.99 -10.78
N ASN A 51 1.99 -10.16 -12.08
CA ASN A 51 3.01 -9.96 -13.11
C ASN A 51 2.61 -8.76 -14.00
N PRO A 52 3.32 -7.63 -13.94
CA PRO A 52 4.60 -7.42 -13.24
C PRO A 52 4.48 -7.19 -11.72
N ALA A 53 5.52 -7.56 -10.98
CA ALA A 53 5.58 -7.51 -9.52
C ALA A 53 5.85 -6.09 -8.97
N GLN A 54 5.06 -5.13 -9.43
CA GLN A 54 5.10 -3.73 -8.97
C GLN A 54 3.99 -3.48 -7.95
N SER A 55 4.24 -2.70 -6.90
CA SER A 55 3.25 -2.40 -5.87
C SER A 55 1.89 -1.91 -6.43
N PRO A 56 1.80 -0.89 -7.32
CA PRO A 56 0.52 -0.42 -7.81
C PRO A 56 -0.24 -1.51 -8.59
N VAL A 57 0.49 -2.42 -9.23
CA VAL A 57 -0.09 -3.54 -9.97
C VAL A 57 -0.68 -4.57 -9.00
N ALA A 58 0.11 -5.02 -8.02
CA ALA A 58 -0.33 -6.00 -7.03
C ALA A 58 -1.51 -5.50 -6.18
N TRP A 59 -1.48 -4.23 -5.75
CA TRP A 59 -2.55 -3.64 -4.95
C TRP A 59 -3.85 -3.45 -5.76
N THR A 60 -3.76 -3.10 -7.05
CA THR A 60 -4.95 -3.05 -7.92
C THR A 60 -5.49 -4.44 -8.23
N CYS A 61 -4.63 -5.44 -8.46
CA CYS A 61 -5.05 -6.85 -8.59
C CYS A 61 -5.82 -7.30 -7.35
N LEU A 62 -5.30 -7.01 -6.15
CA LEU A 62 -5.95 -7.36 -4.88
C LEU A 62 -7.28 -6.61 -4.70
N ALA A 63 -7.33 -5.32 -5.05
CA ALA A 63 -8.54 -4.51 -4.93
C ALA A 63 -9.66 -4.98 -5.86
N THR A 64 -9.33 -5.39 -7.08
CA THR A 64 -10.32 -5.62 -8.15
C THR A 64 -10.57 -7.09 -8.46
N GLY A 65 -9.68 -7.98 -8.03
CA GLY A 65 -9.66 -9.38 -8.49
C GLY A 65 -9.29 -9.53 -9.97
N ALA A 66 -8.98 -8.43 -10.66
CA ALA A 66 -8.63 -8.39 -12.07
C ALA A 66 -7.12 -8.50 -12.27
N ASN A 67 -6.67 -9.03 -13.42
CA ASN A 67 -5.26 -9.02 -13.78
C ASN A 67 -4.84 -7.69 -14.46
N PRO A 68 -3.53 -7.44 -14.65
CA PRO A 68 -3.04 -6.18 -15.22
C PRO A 68 -3.58 -5.85 -16.62
N GLY A 69 -3.85 -6.86 -17.44
CA GLY A 69 -4.46 -6.67 -18.76
C GLY A 69 -5.90 -6.13 -18.68
N GLN A 70 -6.60 -6.35 -17.59
CA GLN A 70 -7.97 -5.89 -17.39
C GLN A 70 -8.04 -4.52 -16.71
N HIS A 71 -7.24 -4.28 -15.65
CA HIS A 71 -7.26 -2.99 -14.94
C HIS A 71 -6.29 -1.95 -15.51
N GLY A 72 -5.36 -2.33 -16.39
CA GLY A 72 -4.51 -1.42 -17.17
C GLY A 72 -3.35 -0.77 -16.41
N ILE A 73 -3.00 -1.28 -15.22
CA ILE A 73 -1.87 -0.78 -14.42
C ILE A 73 -0.72 -1.76 -14.57
N PHE A 74 0.44 -1.30 -15.03
CA PHE A 74 1.60 -2.15 -15.34
C PHE A 74 2.89 -1.71 -14.63
N ASP A 75 2.95 -0.49 -14.13
CA ASP A 75 4.12 0.05 -13.44
C ASP A 75 3.70 1.31 -12.67
N PHE A 76 4.57 1.89 -11.85
CA PHE A 76 4.44 3.24 -11.31
C PHE A 76 4.56 4.32 -12.38
N ILE A 77 5.38 4.07 -13.41
CA ILE A 77 5.71 5.04 -14.44
C ILE A 77 5.21 4.52 -15.78
N VAL A 78 4.40 5.33 -16.46
CA VAL A 78 3.96 5.09 -17.83
C VAL A 78 4.44 6.21 -18.74
N ARG A 79 4.50 5.95 -20.03
CA ARG A 79 4.78 6.98 -21.03
C ARG A 79 3.47 7.67 -21.41
N ALA A 80 3.44 8.99 -21.33
CA ALA A 80 2.28 9.76 -21.77
C ALA A 80 2.12 9.61 -23.30
N PRO A 81 0.93 9.25 -23.80
CA PRO A 81 0.68 9.22 -25.25
C PRO A 81 0.99 10.58 -25.90
N GLY A 82 1.59 10.56 -27.08
CA GLY A 82 1.94 11.76 -27.86
C GLY A 82 3.26 12.41 -27.47
N THR A 83 3.60 12.49 -26.18
CA THR A 83 4.85 13.13 -25.73
C THR A 83 5.93 12.14 -25.31
N TYR A 84 5.56 10.90 -24.98
CA TYR A 84 6.43 9.85 -24.43
C TYR A 84 7.14 10.21 -23.11
N LEU A 85 6.81 11.36 -22.51
CA LEU A 85 7.35 11.77 -21.22
C LEU A 85 6.87 10.84 -20.10
N PRO A 86 7.70 10.63 -19.07
CA PRO A 86 7.30 9.82 -17.93
C PRO A 86 6.15 10.49 -17.18
N ARG A 87 5.15 9.68 -16.82
CA ARG A 87 4.00 10.08 -16.01
C ARG A 87 3.72 8.99 -15.00
N LEU A 88 3.27 9.39 -13.81
CA LEU A 88 2.82 8.43 -12.81
C LEU A 88 1.49 7.79 -13.22
N SER A 89 1.41 6.47 -13.06
CA SER A 89 0.23 5.65 -13.36
C SER A 89 -0.82 5.65 -12.24
N LEU A 90 -0.56 6.37 -11.15
CA LEU A 90 -1.39 6.37 -9.94
C LEU A 90 -2.73 7.11 -10.12
N THR A 91 -2.85 7.88 -11.19
CA THR A 91 -4.07 8.57 -11.63
C THR A 91 -4.12 8.63 -13.15
N ARG A 92 -5.27 9.02 -13.71
CA ARG A 92 -5.40 9.39 -15.13
C ARG A 92 -5.79 10.86 -15.26
N PRO A 93 -5.34 11.56 -16.31
CA PRO A 93 -5.80 12.93 -16.56
C PRO A 93 -7.28 12.92 -16.94
N GLY A 94 -8.08 13.70 -16.23
CA GLY A 94 -9.49 13.95 -16.53
C GLY A 94 -9.72 15.30 -17.20
N PRO A 95 -10.99 15.64 -17.48
CA PRO A 95 -11.38 16.95 -17.99
C PRO A 95 -10.80 18.08 -17.15
N GLY A 96 -10.22 19.09 -17.81
CA GLY A 96 -9.59 20.22 -17.13
C GLY A 96 -8.34 19.87 -16.31
N GLY A 97 -7.72 18.72 -16.55
CA GLY A 97 -6.51 18.27 -15.83
C GLY A 97 -6.77 17.67 -14.45
N GLN A 98 -8.04 17.50 -14.07
CA GLN A 98 -8.40 16.92 -12.77
C GLN A 98 -8.01 15.45 -12.72
N PRO A 99 -7.37 14.97 -11.64
CA PRO A 99 -6.98 13.57 -11.52
C PRO A 99 -8.23 12.69 -11.42
N GLN A 100 -8.25 11.62 -12.21
CA GLN A 100 -9.22 10.53 -12.12
C GLN A 100 -8.57 9.25 -11.58
N PRO A 101 -9.37 8.29 -11.08
CA PRO A 101 -8.85 7.00 -10.65
C PRO A 101 -8.03 6.32 -11.75
N ALA A 102 -6.96 5.65 -11.34
CA ALA A 102 -6.02 4.99 -12.24
C ALA A 102 -6.70 3.90 -13.10
N TYR A 103 -7.71 3.23 -12.55
CA TYR A 103 -8.46 2.14 -13.16
C TYR A 103 -9.97 2.37 -13.03
N THR A 104 -10.77 1.65 -13.80
CA THR A 104 -12.25 1.67 -13.76
C THR A 104 -12.86 0.35 -13.35
N CYS A 105 -12.04 -0.67 -13.09
CA CYS A 105 -12.51 -1.96 -12.59
C CYS A 105 -13.15 -1.78 -11.22
N GLU A 106 -14.30 -2.42 -11.03
CA GLU A 106 -14.95 -2.47 -9.73
C GLU A 106 -14.06 -3.17 -8.71
N THR A 107 -14.02 -2.61 -7.51
CA THR A 107 -13.25 -3.14 -6.40
C THR A 107 -14.09 -3.99 -5.45
N PHE A 108 -13.47 -4.89 -4.69
CA PHE A 108 -14.19 -5.70 -3.71
C PHE A 108 -14.86 -4.83 -2.63
N PHE A 109 -14.31 -3.65 -2.32
CA PHE A 109 -14.94 -2.72 -1.39
C PHE A 109 -16.19 -2.08 -1.98
N GLU A 110 -16.22 -1.75 -3.28
CA GLU A 110 -17.46 -1.32 -3.95
C GLU A 110 -18.50 -2.45 -4.03
N VAL A 111 -18.08 -3.70 -4.27
CA VAL A 111 -18.98 -4.86 -4.23
C VAL A 111 -19.64 -4.99 -2.84
N VAL A 112 -18.85 -4.86 -1.77
CA VAL A 112 -19.36 -4.88 -0.38
C VAL A 112 -20.32 -3.72 -0.13
N ALA A 113 -19.99 -2.50 -0.57
CA ALA A 113 -20.88 -1.35 -0.46
C ALA A 113 -22.22 -1.56 -1.20
N LYS A 114 -22.19 -2.08 -2.43
CA LYS A 114 -23.39 -2.42 -3.22
C LYS A 114 -24.25 -3.50 -2.56
N ALA A 115 -23.65 -4.40 -1.77
CA ALA A 115 -24.39 -5.37 -0.96
C ALA A 115 -25.09 -4.75 0.26
N GLY A 116 -24.96 -3.43 0.48
CA GLY A 116 -25.53 -2.70 1.60
C GLY A 116 -24.74 -2.84 2.90
N LEU A 117 -23.47 -3.23 2.81
CA LEU A 117 -22.60 -3.43 3.97
C LEU A 117 -21.70 -2.22 4.23
N PRO A 118 -21.53 -1.80 5.50
CA PRO A 118 -20.55 -0.79 5.85
C PRO A 118 -19.13 -1.25 5.52
N VAL A 119 -18.38 -0.41 4.82
CA VAL A 119 -17.01 -0.68 4.40
C VAL A 119 -16.16 0.58 4.47
N THR A 120 -14.94 0.42 4.99
CA THR A 120 -13.97 1.49 5.12
C THR A 120 -12.64 1.04 4.51
N ALA A 121 -12.10 1.83 3.58
CA ALA A 121 -10.77 1.65 3.01
C ALA A 121 -9.83 2.72 3.59
N VAL A 122 -8.80 2.29 4.30
CA VAL A 122 -7.84 3.20 4.97
C VAL A 122 -6.47 3.07 4.34
N ARG A 123 -6.00 4.13 3.68
CA ARG A 123 -4.71 4.23 3.01
C ARG A 123 -4.43 3.11 2.01
N TRP A 124 -5.47 2.53 1.42
CA TRP A 124 -5.31 1.53 0.36
C TRP A 124 -4.59 2.17 -0.84
N PRO A 125 -3.55 1.55 -1.42
CA PRO A 125 -2.82 2.14 -2.54
C PRO A 125 -3.67 2.32 -3.79
N VAL A 126 -3.38 3.35 -4.59
CA VAL A 126 -4.03 3.60 -5.89
C VAL A 126 -5.55 3.85 -5.75
N THR A 127 -5.96 4.55 -4.70
CA THR A 127 -7.36 4.93 -4.45
C THR A 127 -7.57 6.44 -4.46
N TYR A 128 -6.68 7.19 -5.10
CA TYR A 128 -6.85 8.63 -5.30
C TYR A 128 -7.27 8.91 -6.76
N PRO A 129 -8.22 9.84 -6.98
CA PRO A 129 -9.13 10.41 -5.99
C PRO A 129 -10.04 9.34 -5.35
N PRO A 130 -10.57 9.57 -4.13
CA PRO A 130 -11.41 8.61 -3.41
C PRO A 130 -12.83 8.52 -4.01
N ALA A 131 -12.92 8.07 -5.27
CA ALA A 131 -14.15 8.02 -6.05
C ALA A 131 -14.79 6.62 -6.05
N PHE A 132 -15.00 6.04 -4.87
CA PHE A 132 -15.59 4.69 -4.70
C PHE A 132 -16.96 4.80 -4.04
N ALA A 133 -18.02 4.53 -4.79
CA ALA A 133 -19.38 4.78 -4.34
C ALA A 133 -19.75 3.89 -3.14
N GLY A 134 -20.24 4.52 -2.06
CA GLY A 134 -20.68 3.83 -0.85
C GLY A 134 -19.55 3.33 0.07
N VAL A 135 -18.29 3.69 -0.22
CA VAL A 135 -17.11 3.29 0.55
C VAL A 135 -16.52 4.48 1.30
N THR A 136 -16.41 4.39 2.62
CA THR A 136 -15.69 5.40 3.40
C THR A 136 -14.19 5.26 3.13
N THR A 137 -13.59 6.23 2.46
CA THR A 137 -12.22 6.10 1.94
C THR A 137 -11.29 7.18 2.49
N LEU A 138 -10.20 6.77 3.12
CA LEU A 138 -9.00 7.60 3.28
C LEU A 138 -7.99 7.16 2.22
N ALA A 139 -7.79 7.96 1.18
CA ALA A 139 -6.96 7.57 0.04
C ALA A 139 -5.49 7.30 0.45
N GLY A 140 -4.88 6.28 -0.16
CA GLY A 140 -3.48 5.93 0.06
C GLY A 140 -2.51 6.53 -0.97
N LEU A 141 -1.55 5.71 -1.39
CA LEU A 141 -0.57 6.04 -2.43
C LEU A 141 -1.26 6.66 -3.66
N GLY A 142 -0.77 7.83 -4.09
CA GLY A 142 -1.34 8.61 -5.19
C GLY A 142 -2.10 9.86 -4.72
N ALA A 143 -2.44 9.95 -3.44
CA ALA A 143 -2.99 11.18 -2.85
C ALA A 143 -1.89 12.26 -2.70
N PRO A 144 -2.07 13.46 -3.25
CA PRO A 144 -1.11 14.55 -3.10
C PRO A 144 -1.17 15.16 -1.70
N ASP A 145 -0.05 15.77 -1.28
CA ASP A 145 0.00 16.64 -0.11
C ASP A 145 -0.66 18.02 -0.38
N VAL A 146 -0.70 18.88 0.64
CA VAL A 146 -1.26 20.24 0.53
C VAL A 146 -0.54 21.13 -0.50
N LYS A 147 0.65 20.74 -0.97
CA LYS A 147 1.43 21.42 -2.01
C LYS A 147 1.31 20.74 -3.38
N GLY A 148 0.45 19.72 -3.52
CA GLY A 148 0.28 18.96 -4.75
C GLY A 148 1.37 17.91 -5.00
N ARG A 149 2.23 17.60 -4.03
CA ARG A 149 3.35 16.65 -4.17
C ARG A 149 2.93 15.25 -3.78
N LEU A 150 3.56 14.24 -4.39
CA LEU A 150 3.29 12.83 -4.12
C LEU A 150 4.23 12.27 -3.05
N GLY A 151 4.35 13.00 -1.95
CA GLY A 151 5.22 12.69 -0.81
C GLY A 151 6.48 13.56 -0.74
N ASN A 152 7.18 13.43 0.38
CA ASN A 152 8.48 14.05 0.60
C ASN A 152 9.54 12.95 0.54
N TYR A 153 10.60 13.20 -0.22
CA TYR A 153 11.75 12.30 -0.28
C TYR A 153 12.70 12.65 0.85
N VAL A 154 13.06 11.64 1.63
CA VAL A 154 14.11 11.75 2.65
C VAL A 154 15.20 10.76 2.25
N HIS A 155 16.40 11.28 2.05
CA HIS A 155 17.57 10.48 1.73
C HIS A 155 18.33 10.21 3.02
N TYR A 156 18.40 8.94 3.41
CA TYR A 156 19.26 8.48 4.49
C TYR A 156 20.50 7.86 3.85
N ALA A 157 21.67 8.39 4.17
CA ALA A 157 22.95 7.82 3.79
C ALA A 157 23.81 7.66 5.03
N GLU A 158 24.56 6.57 5.08
CA GLU A 158 25.68 6.43 6.01
C GLU A 158 26.87 7.17 5.40
N GLU A 159 27.57 7.99 6.18
CA GLU A 159 28.83 8.55 5.73
C GLU A 159 29.79 7.39 5.47
N ALA A 160 30.32 7.31 4.24
CA ALA A 160 31.38 6.37 3.94
C ALA A 160 32.55 6.70 4.89
N GLY A 161 32.86 5.77 5.80
CA GLY A 161 33.90 5.97 6.81
C GLY A 161 35.17 6.49 6.16
N ALA A 162 35.61 7.67 6.57
CA ALA A 162 36.81 8.31 6.06
C ALA A 162 37.98 7.31 6.15
N ALA A 163 38.50 6.92 4.99
CA ALA A 163 39.77 6.21 4.93
C ALA A 163 40.87 7.15 5.43
N GLY A 164 41.26 6.96 6.69
CA GLY A 164 42.53 7.45 7.24
C GLY A 164 42.50 8.80 7.96
N GLY A 165 42.49 8.72 9.30
CA GLY A 165 43.21 9.64 10.17
C GLY A 165 42.46 10.87 10.70
N GLY A 166 41.87 10.75 11.89
CA GLY A 166 41.56 11.92 12.73
C GLY A 166 40.33 11.79 13.61
N ALA A 167 40.57 11.54 14.91
CA ALA A 167 39.67 11.68 16.06
C ALA A 167 38.26 11.07 15.96
N ALA A 168 38.11 9.88 16.58
CA ALA A 168 36.82 9.24 16.81
C ALA A 168 35.90 10.10 17.69
N SER A 169 34.82 10.63 17.12
CA SER A 169 33.61 10.96 17.87
C SER A 169 32.64 9.78 17.73
N SER A 170 32.39 9.09 18.84
CA SER A 170 31.47 7.96 18.86
C SER A 170 30.04 8.43 18.56
N CYS A 171 29.48 8.09 17.40
CA CYS A 171 28.04 8.19 17.19
C CYS A 171 27.34 7.11 18.03
N ARG A 172 26.76 7.51 19.17
CA ARG A 172 25.82 6.67 19.91
C ARG A 172 24.45 6.82 19.28
N CYS A 173 23.85 5.72 18.84
CA CYS A 173 22.41 5.68 18.58
C CYS A 173 21.66 5.98 19.89
N ALA A 174 21.18 7.21 20.03
CA ALA A 174 20.26 7.56 21.11
C ALA A 174 18.85 7.14 20.67
N TRP A 175 18.32 6.10 21.31
CA TRP A 175 16.88 5.85 21.32
C TRP A 175 16.22 6.95 22.16
N PRO A 176 15.11 7.56 21.72
CA PRO A 176 14.41 8.53 22.54
C PRO A 176 13.89 7.82 23.80
N THR A 177 14.41 8.20 24.96
CA THR A 177 13.85 7.81 26.25
C THR A 177 12.46 8.41 26.37
N VAL A 178 11.45 7.55 26.50
CA VAL A 178 10.09 7.93 26.85
C VAL A 178 10.14 8.52 28.26
N GLY A 179 9.85 9.81 28.40
CA GLY A 179 9.71 10.45 29.72
C GLY A 179 8.48 9.93 30.45
N PRO A 180 8.45 9.97 31.79
CA PRO A 180 7.29 9.55 32.57
C PRO A 180 6.11 10.52 32.35
N TRP A 181 4.92 9.95 32.44
CA TRP A 181 3.60 10.58 32.28
C TRP A 181 3.39 11.82 33.15
#